data_AF-A0A0P7C8X4-F1
#
_entry.id   AF-A0A0P7C8X4-F1
#
_cell.length_a   1.000
_cell.length_b   1.000
_cell.length_c   1.000
_cell.angle_alpha   90.00
_cell.angle_beta   90.00
_cell.angle_gamma   90.00
#
_symmetry.space_group_name_H-M   'P 1'
#
loop_
_entity.id
_entity.type
_entity.pdbx_description
1 polymer ?
#
loop_
_entity_poly.entity_id
_entity_poly.type
_entity_poly.pdbx_seq_one_letter_code
_entity_poly.pdbx_strand_id
1 'polypeptide(L)'
;MPTAAGSGPSRRAILAAVPLVGAGASVLLASAGCTGSDPVAPTPTANPADVAAAAAAHQREAELLTAYDAAISRHPGLATTLRTIRAHHADHASDLAALGLPGVGAPTTSAAAATAPTTSTGDPVPNTAAPADTSETQAATLTTLAALEGTTAAAHRAGCLTASTGLAGLLASLCAAESAHAELIGKAQPTVAR
;
A
#
# COMPACT_ATOMS: atom_id res chain seq x y z
N MET A 1 45.98 17.44 -0.40
CA MET A 1 45.37 18.54 0.37
C MET A 1 43.86 18.50 0.14
N PRO A 2 43.04 18.14 1.14
CA PRO A 2 41.58 18.03 0.98
C PRO A 2 40.91 19.41 1.17
N THR A 3 39.98 19.76 0.29
CA THR A 3 39.07 20.91 0.45
C THR A 3 37.69 20.43 0.90
N ALA A 4 37.13 21.23 1.81
CA ALA A 4 36.09 20.91 2.78
C ALA A 4 34.68 20.70 2.21
N ALA A 5 33.92 19.92 2.99
CA ALA A 5 32.48 19.77 2.92
C ALA A 5 31.76 21.10 3.26
N GLY A 6 30.89 21.56 2.37
CA GLY A 6 29.97 22.66 2.63
C GLY A 6 28.72 22.17 3.37
N SER A 7 28.59 22.58 4.64
CA SER A 7 27.40 22.35 5.45
C SER A 7 26.28 23.29 5.00
N GLY A 8 25.27 22.74 4.33
CA GLY A 8 24.06 23.48 3.95
C GLY A 8 23.22 23.88 5.17
N PRO A 9 22.41 24.96 5.07
CA PRO A 9 21.66 25.51 6.19
C PRO A 9 20.61 24.53 6.72
N SER A 10 20.68 24.21 8.01
CA SER A 10 19.72 23.31 8.67
C SER A 10 18.36 24.00 8.86
N ARG A 11 17.28 23.24 8.62
CA ARG A 11 15.87 23.66 8.71
C ARG A 11 15.44 24.21 10.08
N ARG A 12 16.31 24.13 11.11
CA ARG A 12 16.07 24.63 12.47
C ARG A 12 16.30 26.13 12.64
N ALA A 13 16.87 26.82 11.65
CA ALA A 13 17.12 28.26 11.71
C ALA A 13 15.92 29.15 11.28
N ILE A 14 14.83 28.56 10.78
CA ILE A 14 13.69 29.33 10.21
C ILE A 14 12.59 29.64 11.25
N LEU A 15 12.64 29.07 12.46
CA LEU A 15 11.64 29.32 13.52
C LEU A 15 12.07 30.32 14.61
N ALA A 16 13.17 31.05 14.41
CA ALA A 16 13.69 32.02 15.38
C ALA A 16 13.84 33.44 14.79
N ALA A 17 12.88 33.87 13.96
CA ALA A 17 12.81 35.24 13.46
C ALA A 17 11.42 35.85 13.73
N VAL A 18 11.19 36.20 15.00
CA VAL A 18 10.16 37.17 15.39
C VAL A 18 10.87 38.49 15.67
N PRO A 19 10.66 39.54 14.85
CA PRO A 19 10.84 40.91 15.30
C PRO A 19 9.49 41.55 15.62
N LEU A 20 9.34 41.84 16.91
CA LEU A 20 8.41 42.77 17.54
C LEU A 20 8.79 44.22 17.14
N VAL A 21 7.83 45.03 16.67
CA VAL A 21 7.68 46.54 16.67
C VAL A 21 6.60 46.88 15.62
N GLY A 22 5.55 47.68 15.80
CA GLY A 22 5.07 48.53 16.88
C GLY A 22 4.03 49.53 16.32
N ALA A 23 2.88 49.64 17.00
CA ALA A 23 1.93 50.77 17.07
C ALA A 23 1.13 51.29 15.84
N GLY A 24 -0.20 51.18 15.94
CA GLY A 24 -1.11 52.29 15.58
C GLY A 24 -2.33 51.98 14.71
N ALA A 25 -3.43 51.48 15.29
CA ALA A 25 -4.81 51.98 15.08
C ALA A 25 -5.84 51.03 15.73
N SER A 26 -6.51 51.53 16.77
CA SER A 26 -7.62 50.89 17.45
C SER A 26 -8.90 50.97 16.61
N VAL A 27 -9.50 49.83 16.29
CA VAL A 27 -10.97 49.74 16.17
C VAL A 27 -11.42 48.58 17.05
N LEU A 28 -12.06 48.98 18.15
CA LEU A 28 -12.87 48.15 19.04
C LEU A 28 -14.09 47.67 18.25
N LEU A 29 -14.21 46.37 17.97
CA LEU A 29 -15.52 45.75 17.74
C LEU A 29 -15.68 44.53 18.66
N ALA A 30 -16.39 44.81 19.76
CA ALA A 30 -17.33 43.94 20.46
C ALA A 30 -16.97 42.46 20.65
N SER A 31 -16.55 42.17 21.89
CA SER A 31 -16.93 40.94 22.58
C SER A 31 -18.46 40.88 22.73
N ALA A 32 -19.10 39.98 21.99
CA ALA A 32 -20.40 39.41 22.32
C ALA A 32 -20.19 37.91 22.54
N GLY A 33 -20.55 37.43 23.73
CA GLY A 33 -20.47 36.03 24.09
C GLY A 33 -21.64 35.20 23.55
N CYS A 34 -21.69 33.97 24.08
CA CYS A 34 -22.75 32.96 23.99
C CYS A 34 -22.62 31.94 22.85
N THR A 35 -22.01 30.80 23.20
CA THR A 35 -22.50 29.43 22.97
C THR A 35 -23.31 29.22 21.67
N GLY A 36 -22.66 29.42 20.53
CA GLY A 36 -23.07 28.71 19.34
C GLY A 36 -22.58 27.28 19.49
N SER A 37 -23.46 26.36 19.85
CA SER A 37 -23.33 25.01 19.33
C SER A 37 -23.42 25.16 17.82
N ASP A 38 -22.29 25.43 17.16
CA ASP A 38 -22.21 25.31 15.72
C ASP A 38 -22.77 23.92 15.42
N PRO A 39 -23.80 23.80 14.56
CA PRO A 39 -24.19 22.47 14.11
C PRO A 39 -22.90 21.86 13.59
N VAL A 40 -22.48 20.74 14.20
CA VAL A 40 -21.42 19.89 13.66
C VAL A 40 -21.83 19.70 12.21
N ALA A 41 -21.13 20.40 11.31
CA ALA A 41 -21.34 20.24 9.90
C ALA A 41 -21.21 18.73 9.67
N PRO A 42 -22.19 18.06 9.05
CA PRO A 42 -22.10 16.64 8.82
C PRO A 42 -20.74 16.40 8.16
N THR A 43 -19.92 15.57 8.80
CA THR A 43 -18.61 15.20 8.27
C THR A 43 -18.83 14.82 6.81
N PRO A 44 -18.16 15.44 5.84
CA PRO A 44 -18.39 15.15 4.43
C PRO A 44 -18.31 13.64 4.25
N THR A 45 -19.44 13.02 3.90
CA THR A 45 -19.48 11.58 3.66
C THR A 45 -18.50 11.29 2.54
N ALA A 46 -17.51 10.43 2.79
CA ALA A 46 -16.51 10.08 1.80
C ALA A 46 -17.20 9.67 0.48
N ASN A 47 -16.65 10.12 -0.64
CA ASN A 47 -17.19 9.80 -1.96
C ASN A 47 -17.27 8.26 -2.11
N PRO A 48 -18.43 7.68 -2.43
CA PRO A 48 -18.58 6.23 -2.58
C PRO A 48 -17.59 5.61 -3.57
N ALA A 49 -17.21 6.34 -4.63
CA ALA A 49 -16.21 5.89 -5.59
C ALA A 49 -14.81 5.79 -4.96
N ASP A 50 -14.44 6.74 -4.10
CA ASP A 50 -13.16 6.74 -3.39
C ASP A 50 -13.11 5.62 -2.34
N VAL A 51 -14.22 5.40 -1.63
CA VAL A 51 -14.35 4.29 -0.68
C VAL A 51 -14.13 2.96 -1.40
N ALA A 52 -14.84 2.74 -2.52
CA ALA A 52 -14.71 1.51 -3.30
C ALA A 52 -13.29 1.33 -3.87
N ALA A 53 -12.68 2.40 -4.37
CA ALA A 53 -11.33 2.36 -4.91
C ALA A 53 -10.28 2.08 -3.82
N ALA A 54 -10.39 2.69 -2.65
CA ALA A 54 -9.50 2.44 -1.52
C ALA A 54 -9.65 1.00 -0.97
N ALA A 55 -10.88 0.50 -0.83
CA ALA A 55 -11.13 -0.88 -0.42
C ALA A 55 -10.55 -1.88 -1.43
N ALA A 56 -10.74 -1.64 -2.73
CA ALA A 56 -10.16 -2.47 -3.77
C ALA A 56 -8.63 -2.39 -3.80
N ALA A 57 -8.03 -1.23 -3.53
CA ALA A 57 -6.58 -1.09 -3.41
C ALA A 57 -6.05 -1.93 -2.24
N HIS A 58 -6.66 -1.79 -1.06
CA HIS A 58 -6.26 -2.54 0.14
C HIS A 58 -6.40 -4.05 -0.04
N GLN A 59 -7.47 -4.50 -0.72
CA GLN A 59 -7.64 -5.92 -1.02
C GLN A 59 -6.52 -6.45 -1.93
N ARG A 60 -6.07 -5.69 -2.92
CA ARG A 60 -4.95 -6.09 -3.79
C ARG A 60 -3.63 -6.18 -3.03
N GLU A 61 -3.36 -5.25 -2.11
CA GLU A 61 -2.18 -5.33 -1.23
C GLU A 61 -2.22 -6.59 -0.35
N ALA A 62 -3.40 -6.96 0.17
CA ALA A 62 -3.56 -8.20 0.95
C ALA A 62 -3.33 -9.47 0.10
N GLU A 63 -3.77 -9.47 -1.16
CA GLU A 63 -3.52 -10.55 -2.12
C GLU A 63 -2.03 -10.67 -2.46
N LEU A 64 -1.34 -9.54 -2.66
CA LEU A 64 0.10 -9.50 -2.86
C LEU A 64 0.85 -10.04 -1.64
N LEU A 65 0.51 -9.59 -0.42
CA LEU A 65 1.09 -10.13 0.81
C LEU A 65 0.97 -11.65 0.90
N THR A 66 -0.20 -12.19 0.56
CA THR A 66 -0.44 -13.64 0.54
C THR A 66 0.43 -14.34 -0.50
N ALA A 67 0.56 -13.78 -1.70
CA ALA A 67 1.41 -14.32 -2.76
C ALA A 67 2.90 -14.31 -2.38
N TYR A 68 3.37 -13.23 -1.76
CA TYR A 68 4.75 -13.12 -1.26
C TYR A 68 5.02 -14.09 -0.12
N ASP A 69 4.09 -14.27 0.82
CA ASP A 69 4.21 -15.27 1.90
C ASP A 69 4.36 -16.68 1.35
N ALA A 70 3.53 -17.04 0.38
CA ALA A 70 3.61 -18.33 -0.29
C ALA A 70 4.97 -18.50 -1.02
N ALA A 71 5.44 -17.48 -1.73
CA ALA A 71 6.71 -17.50 -2.43
C ALA A 71 7.92 -17.62 -1.47
N ILE A 72 7.91 -16.88 -0.37
CA ILE A 72 8.95 -16.92 0.67
C ILE A 72 9.01 -18.30 1.32
N SER A 73 7.86 -18.88 1.66
CA SER A 73 7.79 -20.23 2.24
C SER A 73 8.29 -21.29 1.28
N ARG A 74 8.04 -21.12 -0.03
CA ARG A 74 8.36 -22.09 -1.06
C ARG A 74 9.80 -22.01 -1.55
N HIS A 75 10.42 -20.82 -1.49
CA HIS A 75 11.75 -20.56 -2.04
C HIS A 75 12.65 -19.82 -1.02
N PRO A 76 13.20 -20.52 -0.01
CA PRO A 76 14.03 -19.89 1.02
C PRO A 76 15.25 -19.13 0.47
N GLY A 77 15.80 -19.55 -0.67
CA GLY A 77 16.91 -18.86 -1.35
C GLY A 77 16.57 -17.44 -1.83
N LEU A 78 15.29 -17.16 -2.11
CA LEU A 78 14.80 -15.84 -2.53
C LEU A 78 14.26 -15.00 -1.35
N ALA A 79 14.12 -15.60 -0.17
CA ALA A 79 13.36 -15.03 0.94
C ALA A 79 13.87 -13.65 1.40
N THR A 80 15.17 -13.37 1.31
CA THR A 80 15.70 -12.05 1.71
C THR A 80 15.18 -10.95 0.80
N THR A 81 15.28 -11.11 -0.52
CA THR A 81 14.79 -10.12 -1.48
C THR A 81 13.27 -9.98 -1.39
N LEU A 82 12.56 -11.11 -1.33
CA LEU A 82 11.09 -11.11 -1.31
C LEU A 82 10.52 -10.50 -0.01
N ARG A 83 11.20 -10.66 1.13
CA ARG A 83 10.77 -10.01 2.40
C ARG A 83 10.85 -8.50 2.33
N THR A 84 11.83 -7.93 1.62
CA THR A 84 11.93 -6.48 1.44
C THR A 84 10.72 -5.94 0.68
N ILE A 85 10.34 -6.60 -0.42
CA ILE A 85 9.20 -6.16 -1.22
C ILE A 85 7.88 -6.37 -0.46
N ARG A 86 7.73 -7.53 0.20
CA ARG A 86 6.61 -7.81 1.10
C ARG A 86 6.42 -6.74 2.17
N ALA A 87 7.51 -6.21 2.73
CA ALA A 87 7.42 -5.14 3.73
C ALA A 87 6.80 -3.86 3.14
N HIS A 88 7.12 -3.51 1.90
CA HIS A 88 6.50 -2.36 1.22
C HIS A 88 4.99 -2.53 1.06
N HIS A 89 4.50 -3.71 0.66
CA HIS A 89 3.04 -3.96 0.59
C HIS A 89 2.36 -3.87 1.96
N ALA A 90 3.06 -4.29 3.03
CA ALA A 90 2.53 -4.16 4.39
C ALA A 90 2.40 -2.67 4.78
N ASP A 91 3.39 -1.85 4.42
CA ASP A 91 3.35 -0.40 4.63
C ASP A 91 2.23 0.23 3.78
N HIS A 92 2.08 -0.13 2.50
CA HIS A 92 0.98 0.35 1.66
C HIS A 92 -0.40 0.00 2.22
N ALA A 93 -0.59 -1.25 2.66
CA ALA A 93 -1.84 -1.71 3.28
C ALA A 93 -2.14 -0.93 4.57
N SER A 94 -1.12 -0.68 5.40
CA SER A 94 -1.24 0.14 6.60
C SER A 94 -1.62 1.59 6.28
N ASP A 95 -0.97 2.20 5.28
CA ASP A 95 -1.25 3.57 4.84
C ASP A 95 -2.67 3.71 4.29
N LEU A 96 -3.15 2.70 3.54
CA LEU A 96 -4.54 2.65 3.08
C LEU A 96 -5.52 2.52 4.25
N ALA A 97 -5.23 1.65 5.22
CA ALA A 97 -6.07 1.51 6.42
C ALA A 97 -6.10 2.80 7.26
N ALA A 98 -5.00 3.54 7.32
CA ALA A 98 -4.90 4.82 8.02
C ALA A 98 -5.80 5.92 7.45
N LEU A 99 -6.32 5.77 6.22
CA LEU A 99 -7.33 6.67 5.66
C LEU A 99 -8.66 6.65 6.43
N GLY A 100 -8.92 5.59 7.21
CA GLY A 100 -10.15 5.45 7.98
C GLY A 100 -11.42 5.32 7.14
N LEU A 101 -11.27 4.93 5.86
CA LEU A 101 -12.40 4.72 4.96
C LEU A 101 -13.12 3.40 5.29
N PRO A 102 -14.47 3.37 5.23
CA PRO A 102 -15.23 2.16 5.57
C PRO A 102 -14.85 1.01 4.62
N GLY A 103 -14.67 -0.18 5.20
CA GLY A 103 -14.27 -1.38 4.45
C GLY A 103 -12.77 -1.49 4.16
N VAL A 104 -11.95 -0.54 4.60
CA VAL A 104 -10.48 -0.59 4.53
C VAL A 104 -9.92 -0.95 5.90
N GLY A 105 -9.04 -1.94 6.00
CA GLY A 105 -8.41 -2.35 7.26
C GLY A 105 -9.32 -3.03 8.29
N ALA A 106 -10.63 -3.09 8.06
CA ALA A 106 -11.53 -3.87 8.89
C ALA A 106 -11.35 -5.38 8.61
N PRO A 107 -11.21 -6.23 9.64
CA PRO A 107 -11.20 -7.67 9.42
C PRO A 107 -12.54 -8.06 8.80
N THR A 108 -12.52 -8.55 7.56
CA THR A 108 -13.69 -9.14 6.94
C THR A 108 -14.05 -10.37 7.76
N THR A 109 -15.08 -10.28 8.61
CA THR A 109 -15.76 -11.47 9.13
C THR A 109 -16.39 -12.17 7.94
N SER A 110 -15.62 -13.02 7.29
CA SER A 110 -16.11 -13.97 6.31
C SER A 110 -17.07 -14.90 7.05
N ALA A 111 -18.38 -14.69 6.87
CA ALA A 111 -19.38 -15.66 7.24
C ALA A 111 -19.20 -16.87 6.32
N ALA A 112 -18.28 -17.76 6.69
CA ALA A 112 -18.14 -19.06 6.08
C ALA A 112 -19.41 -19.85 6.36
N ALA A 113 -20.30 -19.94 5.37
CA ALA A 113 -21.34 -20.96 5.35
C ALA A 113 -20.64 -22.32 5.37
N ALA A 114 -20.66 -22.98 6.54
CA ALA A 114 -20.12 -24.30 6.73
C ALA A 114 -21.00 -25.33 6.00
N THR A 115 -20.68 -25.58 4.73
CA THR A 115 -21.15 -26.79 4.04
C THR A 115 -20.21 -27.92 4.45
N ALA A 116 -20.67 -28.78 5.37
CA ALA A 116 -19.93 -29.95 5.81
C ALA A 116 -19.59 -30.86 4.62
N PRO A 117 -18.34 -31.33 4.46
CA PRO A 117 -18.04 -32.32 3.44
C PRO A 117 -18.49 -33.69 3.95
N THR A 118 -19.36 -34.34 3.18
CA THR A 118 -19.63 -35.77 3.29
C THR A 118 -18.34 -36.53 2.95
N THR A 119 -17.84 -37.31 3.91
CA THR A 119 -16.72 -38.23 3.75
C THR A 119 -17.09 -39.33 2.75
N SER A 120 -16.60 -39.21 1.52
CA SER A 120 -16.49 -40.34 0.59
C SER A 120 -15.10 -40.95 0.74
N THR A 121 -15.06 -42.18 1.25
CA THR A 121 -13.90 -43.06 1.23
C THR A 121 -13.61 -43.40 -0.24
N GLY A 122 -12.66 -42.68 -0.85
CA GLY A 122 -12.21 -42.88 -2.23
C GLY A 122 -10.69 -42.94 -2.28
N ASP A 123 -10.20 -43.95 -2.99
CA ASP A 123 -8.84 -44.39 -3.33
C ASP A 123 -7.61 -43.49 -3.04
N PRO A 124 -6.42 -44.10 -2.78
CA PRO A 124 -5.19 -43.36 -2.55
C PRO A 124 -4.81 -42.54 -3.78
N VAL A 125 -5.05 -41.24 -3.72
CA VAL A 125 -4.54 -40.25 -4.68
C VAL A 125 -3.00 -40.32 -4.64
N PRO A 126 -2.31 -40.36 -5.80
CA PRO A 126 -0.86 -40.37 -5.82
C PRO A 126 -0.36 -39.09 -5.15
N ASN A 127 0.45 -39.28 -4.10
CA ASN A 127 1.11 -38.24 -3.33
C ASN A 127 1.92 -37.37 -4.31
N THR A 128 1.33 -36.27 -4.79
CA THR A 128 2.00 -35.37 -5.72
C THR A 128 3.02 -34.62 -4.87
N ALA A 129 4.27 -35.08 -4.90
CA ALA A 129 5.35 -34.47 -4.15
C ALA A 129 5.34 -32.95 -4.39
N ALA A 130 5.39 -32.17 -3.30
CA ALA A 130 5.48 -30.72 -3.40
C ALA A 130 6.62 -30.37 -4.37
N PRO A 131 6.37 -29.52 -5.38
CA PRO A 131 7.36 -29.32 -6.42
C PRO A 131 8.63 -28.75 -5.80
N ALA A 132 9.77 -29.37 -6.10
CA ALA A 132 11.06 -29.05 -5.50
C ALA A 132 11.44 -27.58 -5.73
N ASP A 133 12.19 -26.99 -4.80
CA ASP A 133 12.75 -25.63 -4.92
C ASP A 133 13.94 -25.64 -5.90
N THR A 134 13.64 -25.68 -7.19
CA THR A 134 14.62 -25.63 -8.28
C THR A 134 14.69 -24.23 -8.88
N SER A 135 15.79 -23.92 -9.57
CA SER A 135 15.93 -22.65 -10.30
C SER A 135 14.79 -22.39 -11.31
N GLU A 136 14.26 -23.44 -11.93
CA GLU A 136 13.10 -23.32 -12.84
C GLU A 136 11.83 -22.90 -12.08
N THR A 137 11.55 -23.54 -10.95
CA THR A 137 10.38 -23.16 -10.13
C THR A 137 10.55 -21.77 -9.50
N GLN A 138 11.76 -21.38 -9.13
CA GLN A 138 12.08 -20.03 -8.66
C GLN A 138 11.82 -19.00 -9.76
N ALA A 139 12.31 -19.25 -10.98
CA ALA A 139 12.06 -18.38 -12.12
C ALA A 139 10.56 -18.27 -12.43
N ALA A 140 9.83 -19.39 -12.45
CA ALA A 140 8.39 -19.39 -12.64
C ALA A 140 7.66 -18.54 -11.58
N THR A 141 8.00 -18.71 -10.30
CA THR A 141 7.44 -17.91 -9.20
C THR A 141 7.72 -16.42 -9.36
N LEU A 142 8.96 -16.04 -9.69
CA LEU A 142 9.32 -14.66 -9.95
C LEU A 142 8.54 -14.08 -11.14
N THR A 143 8.30 -14.87 -12.19
CA THR A 143 7.51 -14.44 -13.36
C THR A 143 6.07 -14.17 -12.96
N THR A 144 5.49 -15.07 -12.17
CA THR A 144 4.13 -14.91 -11.66
C THR A 144 4.01 -13.67 -10.76
N LEU A 145 4.97 -13.45 -9.85
CA LEU A 145 4.98 -12.26 -9.00
C LEU A 145 5.10 -10.98 -9.83
N ALA A 146 6.04 -10.89 -10.77
CA ALA A 146 6.19 -9.71 -11.64
C ALA A 146 4.92 -9.41 -12.46
N ALA A 147 4.22 -10.45 -12.93
CA ALA A 147 2.94 -10.28 -13.63
C ALA A 147 1.83 -9.79 -12.68
N LEU A 148 1.80 -10.29 -11.44
CA LEU A 148 0.85 -9.84 -10.43
C LEU A 148 1.06 -8.37 -10.09
N GLU A 149 2.31 -7.96 -9.82
CA GLU A 149 2.69 -6.56 -9.61
C GLU A 149 2.25 -5.66 -10.78
N GLY A 150 2.55 -6.07 -12.01
CA GLY A 150 2.16 -5.31 -13.20
C GLY A 150 0.63 -5.19 -13.35
N THR A 151 -0.11 -6.25 -13.01
CA THR A 151 -1.59 -6.24 -13.04
C THR A 151 -2.15 -5.30 -11.96
N THR A 152 -1.59 -5.34 -10.75
CA THR A 152 -1.97 -4.45 -9.65
C THR A 152 -1.65 -2.99 -10.00
N ALA A 153 -0.47 -2.70 -10.56
CA ALA A 153 -0.10 -1.38 -11.06
C ALA A 153 -1.10 -0.85 -12.09
N ALA A 154 -1.51 -1.68 -13.05
CA ALA A 154 -2.50 -1.32 -14.06
C ALA A 154 -3.87 -1.01 -13.44
N ALA A 155 -4.28 -1.78 -12.42
CA ALA A 155 -5.52 -1.52 -11.69
C ALA A 155 -5.49 -0.21 -10.92
N HIS A 156 -4.38 0.12 -10.25
CA HIS A 156 -4.21 1.41 -9.58
C HIS A 156 -4.22 2.57 -10.57
N ARG A 157 -3.54 2.43 -11.72
CA ARG A 157 -3.60 3.42 -12.81
C ARG A 157 -5.03 3.65 -13.29
N ALA A 158 -5.82 2.59 -13.47
CA ALA A 158 -7.22 2.72 -13.86
C ALA A 158 -8.04 3.45 -12.77
N GLY A 159 -7.81 3.14 -11.49
CA GLY A 159 -8.44 3.83 -10.36
C GLY A 159 -8.11 5.31 -10.27
N CYS A 160 -6.90 5.74 -10.68
CA CYS A 160 -6.53 7.15 -10.75
C CYS A 160 -7.45 7.97 -11.66
N LEU A 161 -8.02 7.35 -12.71
CA LEU A 161 -8.87 8.04 -13.69
C LEU A 161 -10.29 8.30 -13.16
N THR A 162 -10.69 7.64 -12.08
CA THR A 162 -12.05 7.70 -11.53
C THR A 162 -12.11 8.23 -10.11
N ALA A 163 -11.00 8.21 -9.38
CA ALA A 163 -10.88 8.71 -8.01
C ALA A 163 -10.87 10.24 -7.94
N SER A 164 -11.26 10.80 -6.78
CA SER A 164 -11.09 12.22 -6.49
C SER A 164 -9.61 12.60 -6.36
N THR A 165 -9.32 13.90 -6.37
CA THR A 165 -7.94 14.42 -6.34
C THR A 165 -7.13 13.96 -5.13
N GLY A 166 -7.78 13.71 -3.98
CA GLY A 166 -7.12 13.21 -2.78
C GLY A 166 -6.64 11.76 -2.91
N LEU A 167 -7.50 10.87 -3.43
CA LEU A 167 -7.18 9.45 -3.57
C LEU A 167 -6.37 9.14 -4.84
N ALA A 168 -6.56 9.90 -5.93
CA ALA A 168 -5.84 9.70 -7.18
C ALA A 168 -4.31 9.82 -6.99
N GLY A 169 -3.85 10.74 -6.15
CA GLY A 169 -2.42 10.89 -5.83
C GLY A 169 -1.85 9.65 -5.12
N LEU A 170 -2.61 9.09 -4.18
CA LEU A 170 -2.22 7.86 -3.49
C LEU A 170 -2.17 6.68 -4.46
N LEU A 171 -3.22 6.48 -5.26
CA LEU A 171 -3.27 5.40 -6.25
C LEU A 171 -2.14 5.52 -7.29
N ALA A 172 -1.77 6.74 -7.68
CA ALA A 172 -0.64 6.96 -8.56
C ALA A 172 0.69 6.56 -7.91
N SER A 173 0.85 6.83 -6.60
CA SER A 173 2.00 6.37 -5.82
C SER A 173 2.08 4.85 -5.76
N LEU A 174 0.97 4.16 -5.46
CA LEU A 174 0.92 2.69 -5.47
C LEU A 174 1.26 2.16 -6.87
N CYS A 175 0.64 2.69 -7.92
CA CYS A 175 0.96 2.32 -9.29
C CYS A 175 2.46 2.42 -9.61
N ALA A 176 3.12 3.48 -9.14
CA ALA A 176 4.55 3.68 -9.35
C ALA A 176 5.39 2.65 -8.57
N ALA A 177 5.02 2.37 -7.32
CA ALA A 177 5.69 1.36 -6.50
C ALA A 177 5.60 -0.04 -7.12
N GLU A 178 4.39 -0.49 -7.50
CA GLU A 178 4.20 -1.83 -8.05
C GLU A 178 4.86 -1.98 -9.43
N SER A 179 4.89 -0.91 -10.22
CA SER A 179 5.66 -0.90 -11.47
C SER A 179 7.16 -1.10 -11.20
N ALA A 180 7.70 -0.45 -10.16
CA ALA A 180 9.10 -0.59 -9.79
C ALA A 180 9.41 -1.98 -9.22
N HIS A 181 8.49 -2.58 -8.47
CA HIS A 181 8.63 -3.94 -7.96
C HIS A 181 8.63 -4.96 -9.10
N ALA A 182 7.70 -4.84 -10.06
CA ALA A 182 7.66 -5.69 -11.25
C ALA A 182 8.99 -5.65 -12.02
N GLU A 183 9.57 -4.46 -12.22
CA GLU A 183 10.88 -4.31 -12.86
C GLU A 183 12.02 -4.92 -12.04
N LEU A 184 12.01 -4.75 -10.72
CA LEU A 184 13.04 -5.28 -9.83
C LEU A 184 13.03 -6.81 -9.83
N ILE A 185 11.84 -7.43 -9.79
CA ILE A 185 11.66 -8.87 -9.89
C ILE A 185 12.09 -9.38 -11.27
N GLY A 186 11.74 -8.66 -12.33
CA GLY A 186 12.17 -8.96 -13.69
C GLY A 186 13.69 -8.99 -13.85
N LYS A 187 14.40 -8.04 -13.21
CA LYS A 187 15.87 -7.99 -13.19
C LYS A 187 16.51 -9.10 -12.37
N ALA A 188 15.80 -9.65 -11.38
CA ALA A 188 16.26 -10.75 -10.54
C ALA A 188 16.11 -12.14 -11.22
N GLN A 189 15.43 -12.21 -12.36
CA GLN A 189 15.28 -13.47 -13.08
C GLN A 189 16.62 -13.90 -13.72
N PRO A 190 16.99 -15.19 -13.63
CA PRO A 190 18.14 -15.70 -14.37
C PRO A 190 17.90 -15.47 -15.87
N THR A 191 18.89 -14.92 -16.57
CA THR A 191 18.82 -14.77 -18.02
C THR A 191 18.76 -16.16 -18.65
N VAL A 192 17.57 -16.61 -19.01
CA VAL A 192 17.41 -17.82 -19.79
C VAL A 192 17.92 -17.48 -21.19
N ALA A 193 19.13 -17.94 -21.53
CA ALA A 193 19.63 -17.90 -22.88
C ALA A 193 18.61 -18.64 -23.77
N ARG A 194 17.93 -17.88 -24.62
CA ARG A 194 16.95 -18.39 -25.57
C ARG A 194 17.65 -18.89 -26.82
#